data_AF-A0A7V4LHK2-F1
#
_entry.id   AF-A0A7V4LHK2-F1
#
_cell.length_a   1.000
_cell.length_b   1.000
_cell.length_c   1.000
_cell.angle_alpha   90.00
_cell.angle_beta   90.00
_cell.angle_gamma   90.00
#
_symmetry.space_group_name_H-M   'P 1'
#
loop_
_entity.id
_entity.type
_entity.pdbx_description
1 polymer ?
#
loop_
_entity_poly.entity_id
_entity_poly.type
_entity_poly.pdbx_seq_one_letter_code
_entity_poly.pdbx_strand_id
1 'polypeptide(L)'
;MSIRDRFAKHQDEVWRKLSEELGGVFKNEDGWRHDEVEVREGDWTVRLSFTAHAGRRSEAIYTCFRAPFINPEKFRFELYREELAHGIGKLLGMQDVQIGDRTVDKMFMIKATDEKKVRELLADEELRKLLATEQDLHVVVRAAVDGFGDGFPEEGVDELVVEVPGKVDDGERLKRLYRLFALLLHGIGRFSPAYRRDTMVQPKG
;
A
#
# COMPACT_ATOMS: atom_id res chain seq x y z
N MET A 1 -6.89 -33.65 6.57
CA MET A 1 -6.44 -32.30 6.21
C MET A 1 -7.55 -31.61 5.43
N SER A 2 -8.07 -30.49 5.95
CA SER A 2 -9.18 -29.76 5.33
C SER A 2 -8.75 -29.04 4.06
N ILE A 3 -9.70 -28.71 3.18
CA ILE A 3 -9.47 -27.83 2.03
C ILE A 3 -8.93 -26.48 2.51
N ARG A 4 -9.43 -25.94 3.63
CA ARG A 4 -8.97 -24.69 4.24
C ARG A 4 -7.49 -24.75 4.63
N ASP A 5 -7.05 -25.87 5.21
CA ASP A 5 -5.65 -26.06 5.64
C ASP A 5 -4.70 -26.11 4.44
N ARG A 6 -5.15 -26.66 3.30
CA ARG A 6 -4.36 -26.68 2.06
C ARG A 6 -4.18 -25.28 1.47
N PHE A 7 -5.25 -24.49 1.44
CA PHE A 7 -5.19 -23.11 0.96
C PHE A 7 -4.31 -22.22 1.85
N ALA A 8 -4.39 -22.37 3.17
CA ALA A 8 -3.51 -21.65 4.09
C ALA A 8 -2.03 -21.99 3.85
N LYS A 9 -1.68 -23.29 3.77
CA LYS A 9 -0.29 -23.70 3.51
C LYS A 9 0.25 -23.18 2.17
N HIS A 10 -0.57 -23.21 1.12
CA HIS A 10 -0.17 -22.68 -0.18
C HIS A 10 0.10 -21.17 -0.11
N GLN A 11 -0.76 -20.43 0.59
CA GLN A 11 -0.60 -18.99 0.81
C GLN A 11 0.72 -18.69 1.53
N ASP A 12 1.01 -19.41 2.62
CA ASP A 12 2.25 -19.25 3.39
C ASP A 12 3.49 -19.53 2.53
N GLU A 13 3.44 -20.56 1.69
CA GLU A 13 4.53 -20.90 0.78
C GLU A 13 4.80 -19.80 -0.25
N VAL A 14 3.75 -19.22 -0.84
CA VAL A 14 3.87 -18.14 -1.81
C VAL A 14 4.48 -16.90 -1.17
N TRP A 15 4.00 -16.51 0.02
CA TRP A 15 4.48 -15.30 0.72
C TRP A 15 5.88 -15.48 1.29
N ARG A 16 6.22 -16.68 1.79
CA ARG A 16 7.58 -17.01 2.20
C ARG A 16 8.54 -16.90 1.04
N LYS A 17 8.21 -17.49 -0.12
CA LYS A 17 9.05 -17.39 -1.32
C LYS A 17 9.22 -15.93 -1.78
N LEU A 18 8.13 -15.15 -1.78
CA LEU A 18 8.22 -13.72 -2.09
C LEU A 18 9.19 -13.01 -1.12
N SER A 19 9.08 -13.27 0.19
CA SER A 19 9.97 -12.66 1.18
C SER A 19 11.44 -13.01 0.92
N GLU A 20 11.76 -14.26 0.59
CA GLU A 20 13.12 -14.70 0.24
C GLU A 20 13.63 -13.98 -1.00
N GLU A 21 12.82 -13.89 -2.06
CA GLU A 21 13.19 -13.22 -3.32
C GLU A 21 13.38 -11.72 -3.17
N LEU A 22 12.66 -11.09 -2.23
CA LEU A 22 12.77 -9.66 -1.91
C LEU A 22 13.80 -9.36 -0.80
N GLY A 23 14.45 -10.38 -0.22
CA GLY A 23 15.37 -10.21 0.91
C GLY A 23 14.69 -9.73 2.20
N GLY A 24 13.40 -10.02 2.36
CA GLY A 24 12.58 -9.69 3.51
C GLY A 24 12.48 -10.79 4.56
N VAL A 25 11.54 -10.60 5.48
CA VAL A 25 11.24 -11.52 6.58
C VAL A 25 9.76 -11.88 6.54
N PHE A 26 9.45 -13.17 6.44
CA PHE A 26 8.10 -13.69 6.63
C PHE A 26 7.83 -13.96 8.12
N LYS A 27 6.75 -13.38 8.63
CA LYS A 27 6.22 -13.61 9.97
C LYS A 27 4.87 -14.30 9.83
N ASN A 28 4.69 -15.36 10.61
CA ASN A 28 3.44 -16.09 10.72
C ASN A 28 3.21 -16.32 12.22
N GLU A 29 2.20 -15.65 12.76
CA GLU A 29 1.61 -16.02 14.04
C GLU A 29 0.35 -16.87 13.74
N ASP A 30 -0.19 -17.57 14.73
CA ASP A 30 -1.29 -18.51 14.51
C ASP A 30 -2.49 -17.90 13.76
N GLY A 31 -2.66 -18.31 12.49
CA GLY A 31 -3.82 -17.99 11.65
C GLY A 31 -3.52 -17.04 10.49
N TRP A 32 -4.17 -17.26 9.34
CA TRP A 32 -3.93 -16.52 8.08
C TRP A 32 -4.04 -14.99 8.16
N ARG A 33 -4.66 -14.42 9.21
CA ARG A 33 -4.74 -12.96 9.40
C ARG A 33 -3.43 -12.36 9.91
N HIS A 34 -2.51 -13.21 10.35
CA HIS A 34 -1.23 -12.83 10.94
C HIS A 34 -0.05 -13.09 9.99
N ASP A 35 -0.31 -13.51 8.75
CA ASP A 35 0.71 -13.57 7.71
C ASP A 35 1.17 -12.14 7.39
N GLU A 36 2.46 -11.90 7.58
CA GLU A 36 3.09 -10.63 7.26
C GLU A 36 4.45 -10.88 6.59
N VAL A 37 4.75 -10.10 5.55
CA VAL A 37 6.08 -9.99 4.98
C VAL A 37 6.58 -8.57 5.24
N GLU A 38 7.76 -8.44 5.86
CA GLU A 38 8.46 -7.17 5.98
C GLU A 38 9.64 -7.14 5.01
N VAL A 39 9.73 -6.09 4.19
CA VAL A 39 10.83 -5.86 3.25
C VAL A 39 11.43 -4.48 3.48
N ARG A 40 12.76 -4.40 3.42
CA ARG A 40 13.47 -3.12 3.42
C ARG A 40 13.55 -2.58 1.99
N GLU A 41 12.91 -1.45 1.74
CA GLU A 41 12.97 -0.71 0.48
C GLU A 41 13.63 0.63 0.76
N GLY A 42 14.93 0.78 0.45
CA GLY A 42 15.70 1.96 0.82
C GLY A 42 15.65 2.26 2.32
N ASP A 43 15.12 3.42 2.68
CA ASP A 43 14.94 3.85 4.07
C ASP A 43 13.63 3.33 4.70
N TRP A 44 12.70 2.81 3.89
CA TRP A 44 11.37 2.37 4.33
C TRP A 44 11.32 0.90 4.71
N THR A 45 10.45 0.58 5.67
CA THR A 45 9.99 -0.79 5.92
C THR A 45 8.62 -0.95 5.30
N VAL A 46 8.54 -1.76 4.25
CA VAL A 46 7.30 -2.12 3.56
C VAL A 46 6.72 -3.35 4.23
N ARG A 47 5.43 -3.30 4.57
CA ARG A 47 4.68 -4.44 5.11
C ARG A 47 3.66 -4.93 4.11
N LEU A 48 3.66 -6.22 3.84
CA LEU A 48 2.62 -6.93 3.12
C LEU A 48 1.85 -7.79 4.12
N SER A 49 0.56 -7.55 4.28
CA SER A 49 -0.32 -8.31 5.18
C SER A 49 -1.72 -8.47 4.59
N PHE A 50 -2.61 -9.20 5.27
CA PHE A 50 -4.03 -9.13 4.97
C PHE A 50 -4.73 -8.07 5.81
N THR A 51 -5.74 -7.42 5.26
CA THR A 51 -6.69 -6.57 5.99
C THR A 51 -8.12 -6.99 5.69
N ALA A 52 -9.03 -6.75 6.63
CA ALA A 52 -10.44 -7.08 6.49
C ALA A 52 -11.28 -5.83 6.71
N HIS A 53 -12.09 -5.48 5.71
CA HIS A 53 -13.05 -4.39 5.80
C HIS A 53 -14.45 -4.95 6.07
N ALA A 54 -15.19 -4.32 6.97
CA ALA A 54 -16.57 -4.70 7.26
C ALA A 54 -17.45 -4.48 6.01
N GLY A 55 -18.00 -5.56 5.46
CA GLY A 55 -18.99 -5.50 4.38
C GLY A 55 -20.42 -5.63 4.89
N ARG A 56 -21.41 -5.41 4.01
CA ARG A 56 -22.85 -5.46 4.37
C ARG A 56 -23.34 -6.83 4.86
N ARG A 57 -22.66 -7.93 4.47
CA ARG A 57 -23.05 -9.32 4.78
C ARG A 57 -21.90 -10.18 5.32
N SER A 58 -20.67 -9.84 4.97
CA SER A 58 -19.45 -10.52 5.41
C SER A 58 -18.28 -9.55 5.33
N GLU A 59 -17.19 -9.86 6.03
CA GLU A 59 -15.92 -9.15 5.86
C GLU A 59 -15.35 -9.40 4.45
N ALA A 60 -14.84 -8.35 3.82
CA ALA A 60 -14.08 -8.44 2.59
C ALA A 60 -12.59 -8.41 2.93
N ILE A 61 -11.86 -9.42 2.43
CA ILE A 61 -10.42 -9.57 2.69
C ILE A 61 -9.65 -8.91 1.55
N TYR A 62 -8.56 -8.25 1.88
CA TYR A 62 -7.65 -7.60 0.94
C TYR A 62 -6.22 -8.00 1.24
N THR A 63 -5.42 -8.13 0.19
CA THR A 63 -3.96 -8.14 0.26
C THR A 63 -3.49 -6.70 0.30
N CYS A 64 -2.68 -6.33 1.29
CA CYS A 64 -2.38 -4.95 1.62
C CYS A 64 -0.87 -4.73 1.70
N PHE A 65 -0.35 -3.79 0.91
CA PHE A 65 1.00 -3.25 1.05
C PHE A 65 0.91 -1.90 1.75
N ARG A 66 1.76 -1.65 2.75
CA ARG A 66 1.81 -0.36 3.45
C ARG A 66 3.21 0.05 3.88
N ALA A 67 3.47 1.35 3.89
CA ALA A 67 4.70 1.94 4.39
C ALA A 67 4.45 3.39 4.87
N PRO A 68 5.01 3.78 6.02
CA PRO A 68 4.92 5.15 6.52
C PRO A 68 5.93 6.07 5.82
N PHE A 69 5.61 7.35 5.71
CA PHE A 69 6.53 8.38 5.22
C PHE A 69 6.24 9.74 5.88
N ILE A 70 7.26 10.60 5.93
CA ILE A 70 7.12 11.96 6.49
C ILE A 70 6.37 12.81 5.47
N ASN A 71 5.24 13.42 5.85
CA ASN A 71 4.34 14.20 5.02
C ASN A 71 3.92 15.55 5.66
N PRO A 72 4.86 16.48 5.90
CA PRO A 72 4.56 17.76 6.56
C PRO A 72 3.63 18.65 5.73
N GLU A 73 3.66 18.49 4.41
CA GLU A 73 2.82 19.25 3.47
C GLU A 73 1.42 18.65 3.30
N LYS A 74 1.09 17.55 4.00
CA LYS A 74 -0.21 16.88 3.96
C LYS A 74 -0.66 16.55 2.54
N PHE A 75 0.28 16.09 1.70
CA PHE A 75 -0.04 15.55 0.39
C PHE A 75 -0.83 14.26 0.56
N ARG A 76 -2.06 14.22 0.06
CA ARG A 76 -2.91 13.03 0.09
C ARG A 76 -3.47 12.81 -1.29
N PHE A 77 -3.55 11.55 -1.68
CA PHE A 77 -4.21 11.17 -2.92
C PHE A 77 -4.84 9.80 -2.77
N GLU A 78 -5.75 9.53 -3.69
CA GLU A 78 -6.49 8.29 -3.80
C GLU A 78 -6.61 7.93 -5.28
N LEU A 79 -6.39 6.66 -5.61
CA LEU A 79 -6.55 6.10 -6.95
C LEU A 79 -7.27 4.77 -6.84
N TYR A 80 -8.42 4.64 -7.49
CA TYR A 80 -9.27 3.45 -7.42
C TYR A 80 -10.14 3.34 -8.67
N ARG A 81 -10.60 2.13 -9.00
CA ARG A 81 -11.68 1.97 -9.99
C ARG A 81 -13.02 2.26 -9.35
N GLU A 82 -13.98 2.77 -10.12
CA GLU A 82 -15.32 3.11 -9.62
C GLU A 82 -15.99 1.96 -8.86
N GLU A 83 -15.78 0.71 -9.30
CA GLU A 83 -16.34 -0.49 -8.66
C GLU A 83 -15.71 -0.83 -7.30
N LEU A 84 -14.53 -0.25 -6.99
CA LEU A 84 -13.81 -0.42 -5.73
C LEU A 84 -14.07 0.72 -4.73
N ALA A 85 -15.03 1.61 -5.02
CA ALA A 85 -15.35 2.77 -4.16
C ALA A 85 -15.97 2.41 -2.79
N HIS A 86 -16.03 1.13 -2.43
CA HIS A 86 -16.70 0.64 -1.23
C HIS A 86 -15.83 0.81 0.02
N GLY A 87 -16.27 1.64 0.96
CA GLY A 87 -15.60 1.79 2.26
C GLY A 87 -14.51 2.87 2.30
N ILE A 88 -14.41 3.69 1.26
CA ILE A 88 -13.51 4.85 1.21
C ILE A 88 -13.88 5.83 2.33
N GLY A 89 -12.95 6.06 3.26
CA GLY A 89 -13.06 7.15 4.23
C GLY A 89 -13.04 8.50 3.50
N LYS A 90 -13.85 9.46 3.93
CA LYS A 90 -13.82 10.81 3.34
C LYS A 90 -12.50 11.50 3.69
N LEU A 91 -11.56 11.51 2.74
CA LEU A 91 -10.39 12.37 2.78
C LEU A 91 -10.80 13.79 2.37
N LEU A 92 -10.86 14.69 3.34
CA LEU A 92 -11.27 16.08 3.13
C LEU A 92 -10.23 16.85 2.32
N GLY A 93 -10.70 17.74 1.43
CA GLY A 93 -9.85 18.64 0.66
C GLY A 93 -9.29 18.07 -0.65
N MET A 94 -9.58 16.83 -0.99
CA MET A 94 -9.19 16.28 -2.29
C MET A 94 -10.16 16.70 -3.40
N GLN A 95 -9.64 16.91 -4.60
CA GLN A 95 -10.40 17.17 -5.82
C GLN A 95 -10.12 16.08 -6.86
N ASP A 96 -11.05 15.87 -7.78
CA ASP A 96 -10.84 14.97 -8.91
C ASP A 96 -9.73 15.50 -9.81
N VAL A 97 -8.80 14.64 -10.19
CA VAL A 97 -7.64 14.97 -11.03
C VAL A 97 -7.68 14.13 -12.30
N GLN A 98 -7.34 14.76 -13.42
CA GLN A 98 -7.00 14.08 -14.66
C GLN A 98 -5.50 14.23 -14.86
N ILE A 99 -4.79 13.11 -15.04
CA ILE A 99 -3.32 13.14 -15.17
C ILE A 99 -2.83 13.32 -16.61
N GLY A 100 -3.75 13.28 -17.57
CA GLY A 100 -3.45 13.45 -19.00
C GLY A 100 -3.01 12.16 -19.69
N ASP A 101 -3.09 11.02 -19.00
CA ASP A 101 -2.88 9.69 -19.58
C ASP A 101 -4.23 9.03 -19.82
N ARG A 102 -4.64 8.94 -21.08
CA ARG A 102 -5.97 8.42 -21.47
C ARG A 102 -6.26 7.02 -20.95
N THR A 103 -5.24 6.20 -20.76
CA THR A 103 -5.40 4.81 -20.31
C THR A 103 -5.72 4.82 -18.83
N VAL A 104 -4.90 5.49 -18.02
CA VAL A 104 -5.10 5.60 -16.57
C VAL A 104 -6.38 6.39 -16.25
N ASP A 105 -6.58 7.56 -16.86
CA ASP A 105 -7.73 8.44 -16.61
C ASP A 105 -9.08 7.80 -16.95
N LYS A 106 -9.09 6.79 -17.84
CA LYS A 106 -10.28 6.01 -18.17
C LYS A 106 -10.54 4.87 -17.18
N MET A 107 -9.48 4.29 -16.61
CA MET A 107 -9.58 3.12 -15.73
C MET A 107 -9.79 3.49 -14.27
N PHE A 108 -9.26 4.65 -13.85
CA PHE A 108 -9.21 5.02 -12.45
C PHE A 108 -9.79 6.40 -12.21
N MET A 109 -10.49 6.51 -11.08
CA MET A 109 -10.78 7.78 -10.43
C MET A 109 -9.56 8.18 -9.62
N ILE A 110 -9.09 9.42 -9.81
CA ILE A 110 -7.94 9.97 -9.09
C ILE A 110 -8.40 11.20 -8.34
N LYS A 111 -8.08 11.25 -7.05
CA LYS A 111 -8.33 12.41 -6.19
C LYS A 111 -7.07 12.80 -5.47
N ALA A 112 -6.79 14.10 -5.35
CA ALA A 112 -5.61 14.55 -4.63
C ALA A 112 -5.80 15.92 -3.98
N THR A 113 -4.99 16.22 -2.95
CA THR A 113 -4.84 17.58 -2.38
C THR A 113 -3.91 18.46 -3.19
N ASP A 114 -3.02 17.86 -3.99
CA ASP A 114 -2.09 18.57 -4.89
C ASP A 114 -2.06 17.86 -6.25
N GLU A 115 -2.71 18.48 -7.25
CA GLU A 115 -2.80 17.97 -8.61
C GLU A 115 -1.43 17.85 -9.30
N LYS A 116 -0.51 18.78 -9.02
CA LYS A 116 0.81 18.78 -9.65
C LYS A 116 1.62 17.58 -9.15
N LYS A 117 1.64 17.35 -7.84
CA LYS A 117 2.37 16.21 -7.25
C LYS A 117 1.83 14.86 -7.70
N VAL A 118 0.51 14.69 -7.75
CA VAL A 118 -0.06 13.40 -8.21
C VAL A 118 0.20 13.17 -9.71
N ARG A 119 0.20 14.24 -10.54
CA ARG A 119 0.60 14.14 -11.96
C ARG A 119 2.06 13.75 -12.12
N GLU A 120 2.96 14.35 -11.35
CA GLU A 120 4.39 14.02 -11.35
C GLU A 120 4.68 12.60 -10.82
N LEU A 121 3.92 12.16 -9.81
CA LEU A 121 3.97 10.79 -9.28
C LEU A 121 3.54 9.78 -10.34
N LEU A 122 2.39 10.02 -10.98
CA LEU A 122 1.81 9.14 -11.99
C LEU A 122 2.37 9.39 -13.40
N ALA A 123 3.46 10.16 -13.55
CA ALA A 123 4.15 10.37 -14.82
C ALA A 123 5.06 9.19 -15.21
N ASP A 124 5.42 8.33 -14.26
CA ASP A 124 6.30 7.19 -14.49
C ASP A 124 5.67 6.15 -15.43
N GLU A 125 6.36 5.84 -16.53
CA GLU A 125 5.85 4.93 -17.56
C GLU A 125 5.71 3.48 -17.08
N GLU A 126 6.60 3.02 -16.20
CA GLU A 126 6.55 1.67 -15.64
C GLU A 126 5.35 1.55 -14.70
N LEU A 127 5.15 2.56 -13.85
CA LEU A 127 4.00 2.64 -12.96
C LEU A 127 2.68 2.62 -13.74
N ARG A 128 2.57 3.37 -14.84
CA ARG A 128 1.38 3.36 -15.71
C ARG A 128 1.11 1.99 -16.31
N LYS A 129 2.15 1.28 -16.78
CA LYS A 129 2.02 -0.08 -17.31
C LYS A 129 1.55 -1.07 -16.25
N LEU A 130 2.08 -0.94 -15.03
CA LEU A 130 1.66 -1.77 -13.90
C LEU A 130 0.22 -1.47 -13.48
N LEU A 131 -0.19 -0.20 -13.40
CA LEU A 131 -1.58 0.19 -13.13
C LEU A 131 -2.54 -0.33 -14.20
N ALA A 132 -2.15 -0.31 -15.48
CA ALA A 132 -2.95 -0.87 -16.56
C ALA A 132 -3.08 -2.40 -16.48
N THR A 133 -2.11 -3.08 -15.88
CA THR A 133 -2.10 -4.53 -15.68
C THR A 133 -2.87 -4.93 -14.42
N GLU A 134 -2.58 -4.28 -13.29
CA GLU A 134 -3.16 -4.54 -11.98
C GLU A 134 -4.33 -3.59 -11.74
N GLN A 135 -5.43 -3.80 -12.47
CA GLN A 135 -6.56 -2.85 -12.46
C GLN A 135 -7.35 -2.88 -11.14
N ASP A 136 -7.46 -4.05 -10.51
CA ASP A 136 -8.24 -4.24 -9.30
C ASP A 136 -7.43 -3.90 -8.05
N LEU A 137 -7.16 -2.61 -7.86
CA LEU A 137 -6.47 -2.10 -6.70
C LEU A 137 -7.00 -0.74 -6.24
N HIS A 138 -6.71 -0.43 -4.99
CA HIS A 138 -6.94 0.85 -4.37
C HIS A 138 -5.62 1.37 -3.80
N VAL A 139 -5.16 2.52 -4.28
CA VAL A 139 -4.01 3.25 -3.72
C VAL A 139 -4.54 4.42 -2.90
N VAL A 140 -4.04 4.57 -1.68
CA VAL A 140 -4.38 5.71 -0.83
C VAL A 140 -3.20 6.19 -0.02
N VAL A 141 -3.08 7.51 0.10
CA VAL A 141 -2.27 8.18 1.11
C VAL A 141 -3.20 8.75 2.18
N ARG A 142 -3.04 8.29 3.41
CA ARG A 142 -3.89 8.70 4.54
C ARG A 142 -3.07 8.90 5.80
N ALA A 143 -3.70 9.50 6.82
CA ALA A 143 -3.10 9.56 8.15
C ALA A 143 -2.70 8.16 8.61
N ALA A 144 -1.47 8.02 9.10
CA ALA A 144 -1.06 6.78 9.73
C ALA A 144 -2.00 6.52 10.92
N VAL A 145 -2.64 5.36 10.92
CA VAL A 145 -3.44 4.88 12.06
C VAL A 145 -2.61 3.94 12.90
N ASP A 146 -2.91 3.87 14.20
CA ASP A 146 -2.26 2.94 15.11
C ASP A 146 -2.52 1.48 14.65
N GLY A 147 -1.56 0.92 13.92
CA GLY A 147 -1.63 -0.43 13.35
C GLY A 147 -0.26 -0.99 12.93
N PHE A 148 0.81 -0.24 13.19
CA PHE A 148 2.20 -0.69 12.97
C PHE A 148 2.83 -1.36 14.20
N GLY A 149 2.07 -1.57 15.29
CA GLY A 149 2.53 -2.24 16.51
C GLY A 149 3.24 -1.34 17.53
N ASP A 150 3.62 -0.11 17.16
CA ASP A 150 4.61 0.67 17.93
C ASP A 150 4.18 2.11 18.27
N GLY A 151 2.90 2.47 18.10
CA GLY A 151 2.34 3.81 18.36
C GLY A 151 2.74 4.86 17.32
N PHE A 152 1.79 5.44 16.60
CA PHE A 152 2.09 6.61 15.75
C PHE A 152 0.96 7.64 15.72
N PRO A 153 1.10 8.67 16.56
CA PRO A 153 0.64 10.01 16.23
C PRO A 153 1.84 10.97 16.26
N GLU A 154 2.84 10.74 15.39
CA GLU A 154 3.84 11.79 15.12
C GLU A 154 3.26 12.77 14.11
N GLU A 155 3.25 14.06 14.45
CA GLU A 155 2.74 15.10 13.56
C GLU A 155 3.54 15.11 12.25
N GLY A 156 2.84 15.02 11.12
CA GLY A 156 3.47 15.01 9.80
C GLY A 156 3.97 13.64 9.35
N VAL A 157 3.42 12.53 9.84
CA VAL A 157 3.60 11.18 9.26
C VAL A 157 2.28 10.66 8.70
N ASP A 158 2.28 10.29 7.42
CA ASP A 158 1.15 9.62 6.76
C ASP A 158 1.64 8.24 6.24
N GLU A 159 0.71 7.38 5.80
CA GLU A 159 1.01 6.08 5.21
C GLU A 159 0.57 5.99 3.74
N LEU A 160 1.41 5.37 2.91
CA LEU A 160 1.01 4.87 1.59
C LEU A 160 0.46 3.46 1.78
N VAL A 161 -0.73 3.21 1.23
CA VAL A 161 -1.40 1.91 1.28
C VAL A 161 -1.85 1.52 -0.13
N VAL A 162 -1.60 0.27 -0.52
CA VAL A 162 -2.15 -0.36 -1.71
C VAL A 162 -2.94 -1.61 -1.30
N GLU A 163 -4.24 -1.61 -1.53
CA GLU A 163 -5.14 -2.73 -1.23
C GLU A 163 -5.61 -3.39 -2.53
N VAL A 164 -5.53 -4.72 -2.56
CA VAL A 164 -5.99 -5.56 -3.66
C VAL A 164 -7.07 -6.51 -3.14
N PRO A 165 -8.26 -6.59 -3.76
CA PRO A 165 -9.32 -7.48 -3.31
C PRO A 165 -8.88 -8.95 -3.29
N GLY A 166 -9.22 -9.63 -2.20
CA GLY A 166 -8.94 -11.04 -1.99
C GLY A 166 -7.53 -11.34 -1.47
N LYS A 167 -7.26 -12.64 -1.33
CA LYS A 167 -5.92 -13.15 -1.00
C LYS A 167 -5.19 -13.43 -2.30
N VAL A 168 -4.12 -12.68 -2.58
CA VAL A 168 -3.29 -12.92 -3.75
C VAL A 168 -2.32 -14.06 -3.45
N ASP A 169 -2.47 -15.17 -4.16
CA ASP A 169 -1.64 -16.38 -4.08
C ASP A 169 -0.77 -16.62 -5.33
N ASP A 170 -0.79 -15.68 -6.29
CA ASP A 170 0.12 -15.67 -7.44
C ASP A 170 1.40 -14.88 -7.09
N GLY A 171 2.53 -15.58 -6.99
CA GLY A 171 3.83 -14.98 -6.66
C GLY A 171 4.33 -13.96 -7.68
N GLU A 172 4.08 -14.16 -8.98
CA GLU A 172 4.48 -13.18 -10.02
C GLU A 172 3.60 -11.94 -9.96
N ARG A 173 2.31 -12.11 -9.63
CA ARG A 173 1.43 -10.97 -9.36
C ARG A 173 1.88 -10.19 -8.12
N LEU A 174 2.24 -10.86 -7.03
CA LEU A 174 2.76 -10.20 -5.83
C LEU A 174 4.04 -9.40 -6.11
N LYS A 175 4.95 -9.91 -6.95
CA LYS A 175 6.14 -9.16 -7.40
C LYS A 175 5.79 -7.89 -8.17
N ARG A 176 4.81 -7.95 -9.08
CA ARG A 176 4.35 -6.77 -9.82
C ARG A 176 3.69 -5.75 -8.90
N LEU A 177 2.87 -6.19 -7.95
CA LEU A 177 2.24 -5.33 -6.95
C LEU A 177 3.29 -4.70 -6.02
N TYR A 178 4.29 -5.45 -5.58
CA TYR A 178 5.42 -4.91 -4.83
C TYR A 178 6.17 -3.85 -5.64
N ARG A 179 6.46 -4.13 -6.92
CA ARG A 179 7.14 -3.16 -7.80
C ARG A 179 6.32 -1.88 -7.98
N LEU A 180 5.00 -2.01 -8.18
CA LEU A 180 4.08 -0.88 -8.25
C LEU A 180 4.12 -0.06 -6.96
N PHE A 181 4.05 -0.73 -5.80
CA PHE A 181 4.13 -0.10 -4.49
C PHE A 181 5.46 0.64 -4.29
N ALA A 182 6.59 0.02 -4.63
CA ALA A 182 7.91 0.64 -4.53
C ALA A 182 8.02 1.88 -5.43
N LEU A 183 7.53 1.83 -6.68
CA LEU A 183 7.53 2.99 -7.58
C LEU A 183 6.71 4.16 -7.01
N LEU A 184 5.55 3.89 -6.43
CA LEU A 184 4.75 4.90 -5.74
C LEU A 184 5.51 5.50 -4.55
N LEU A 185 6.11 4.64 -3.71
CA LEU A 185 6.82 5.05 -2.51
C LEU A 185 8.05 5.91 -2.84
N HIS A 186 8.87 5.50 -3.80
CA HIS A 186 9.99 6.30 -4.31
C HIS A 186 9.53 7.59 -4.97
N GLY A 187 8.42 7.54 -5.72
CA GLY A 187 7.82 8.71 -6.33
C GLY A 187 7.41 9.76 -5.30
N ILE A 188 6.81 9.34 -4.18
CA ILE A 188 6.50 10.17 -3.00
C ILE A 188 7.79 10.67 -2.34
N GLY A 189 8.80 9.80 -2.23
CA GLY A 189 10.13 10.09 -1.70
C GLY A 189 10.82 11.33 -2.32
N ARG A 190 10.49 11.67 -3.56
CA ARG A 190 11.05 12.83 -4.28
C ARG A 190 10.59 14.18 -3.73
N PHE A 191 9.42 14.23 -3.08
CA PHE A 191 8.88 15.45 -2.48
C PHE A 191 8.60 15.32 -0.98
N SER A 192 8.97 14.18 -0.38
CA SER A 192 8.76 13.87 1.02
C SER A 192 9.87 12.94 1.51
N PRO A 193 10.64 13.29 2.57
CA PRO A 193 11.68 12.41 3.06
C PRO A 193 11.11 11.10 3.61
N ALA A 194 11.92 10.05 3.60
CA ALA A 194 11.57 8.76 4.21
C ALA A 194 11.45 8.90 5.74
N TYR A 195 10.52 8.15 6.34
CA TYR A 195 10.42 8.06 7.79
C TYR A 195 11.55 7.18 8.33
N ARG A 196 12.50 7.77 9.08
CA ARG A 196 13.62 7.07 9.74
C ARG A 196 13.43 7.09 11.25
N ARG A 197 13.25 5.92 11.87
CA ARG A 197 13.25 5.78 13.34
C ARG A 197 14.60 6.20 13.97
N ASP A 198 15.70 5.93 13.27
CA ASP A 198 17.05 5.96 13.84
C ASP A 198 17.64 7.37 14.03
N THR A 199 17.00 8.40 13.49
CA THR A 199 17.48 9.79 13.54
C THR A 199 17.13 10.56 14.81
N MET A 200 16.44 9.94 15.77
CA MET A 200 16.18 10.57 17.07
C MET A 200 17.30 10.28 18.07
N VAL A 201 18.31 11.15 18.06
CA VAL A 201 19.08 11.43 19.27
C VAL A 201 18.08 11.86 20.34
N GLN A 202 17.93 11.04 21.38
CA GLN A 202 17.20 11.40 22.60
C GLN A 202 17.67 12.80 23.04
N PRO A 203 16.78 13.76 23.33
CA PRO A 203 17.21 14.94 24.05
C PRO A 203 17.80 14.45 25.38
N LYS A 204 19.11 14.66 25.55
CA LYS A 204 19.73 14.49 26.87
C LYS A 204 18.98 15.42 27.82
N GLY A 205 18.34 14.82 28.83
CA GLY A 205 17.89 15.56 30.01
C GLY A 205 19.05 16.20 30.75
#